data_AF-A0A7S2WHS8-F1
#
_entry.id   AF-A0A7S2WHS8-F1
#
_cell.length_a   1.000
_cell.length_b   1.000
_cell.length_c   1.000
_cell.angle_alpha   90.00
_cell.angle_beta   90.00
_cell.angle_gamma   90.00
#
_symmetry.space_group_name_H-M   'P 1'
#
loop_
_entity.id
_entity.type
_entity.pdbx_description
1 polymer ?
#
loop_
_entity_poly.entity_id
_entity_poly.type
_entity_poly.pdbx_seq_one_letter_code
_entity_poly.pdbx_strand_id
1 'polypeptide(L)'
;MGVVKKACGLIAIVIAGLAVYLAANDYNGRTLEIVLMRFFRDLSRYKSRKRLFGQDGGLVKLSDIIMGKEKLIDIETDNDGEFRMTAEELAEFDGTDGGPIYLAIMGRIYDVSEGKEYYGVGRSYHHFVGKDATRAFCTGCKKPECLISSLTGLDEYLKSEARRWLELFELHDKYKFIGVLVQDPLEKIMEERVAEEKMMFREDGTRRTPSELFALGRDSYYNGNLDDSLIYFNGALVLLGEATQENDTILSDDEKMRAELLNTLAALKQKTTRFDEAVIHYQEAVDIVKSNLDQESYRKSCLVAVFKSDQGAAYYQLGDTSKTMERFQEALDIFDRDAENSKECLPSTRANTMLNLAMLYNMKGETNLTLGLLDNVVHEYKSVDTRDNTILAKIVQRAQFGLEQLLD
;
A
#
# COMPACT_ATOMS: atom_id res chain seq x y z
N MET A 1 0.63 -52.97 -8.08
CA MET A 1 0.22 -52.10 -6.95
C MET A 1 1.36 -51.65 -6.03
N GLY A 2 2.39 -52.46 -5.72
CA GLY A 2 3.49 -52.07 -4.82
C GLY A 2 4.46 -51.00 -5.35
N VAL A 3 4.69 -50.93 -6.67
CA VAL A 3 5.62 -49.96 -7.30
C VAL A 3 5.03 -48.54 -7.33
N VAL A 4 3.73 -48.40 -7.58
CA VAL A 4 3.02 -47.11 -7.58
C VAL A 4 2.98 -46.52 -6.16
N LYS A 5 2.75 -47.34 -5.12
CA LYS A 5 2.81 -46.90 -3.71
C LYS A 5 4.21 -46.43 -3.30
N LYS A 6 5.28 -47.09 -3.76
CA LYS A 6 6.67 -46.68 -3.48
C LYS A 6 7.07 -45.39 -4.22
N ALA A 7 6.59 -45.18 -5.46
CA ALA A 7 6.82 -43.94 -6.20
C ALA A 7 6.08 -42.74 -5.58
N CYS A 8 4.84 -42.92 -5.11
CA CYS A 8 4.13 -41.89 -4.34
C CYS A 8 4.84 -41.54 -3.02
N GLY A 9 5.42 -42.54 -2.33
CA GLY A 9 6.21 -42.31 -1.13
C GLY A 9 7.48 -41.50 -1.39
N LEU A 10 8.21 -41.78 -2.47
CA LEU A 10 9.40 -41.01 -2.85
C LEU A 10 9.07 -39.57 -3.25
N ILE A 11 7.99 -39.37 -4.02
CA ILE A 11 7.52 -38.03 -4.42
C ILE A 11 7.08 -37.22 -3.19
N ALA A 12 6.40 -37.85 -2.23
CA ALA A 12 6.02 -37.20 -0.97
C ALA A 12 7.25 -36.79 -0.14
N ILE A 13 8.31 -37.61 -0.12
CA ILE A 13 9.58 -37.29 0.58
C ILE A 13 10.32 -36.15 -0.12
N VAL A 14 10.35 -36.10 -1.45
CA VAL A 14 10.98 -35.00 -2.22
C VAL A 14 10.18 -33.70 -2.07
N ILE A 15 8.84 -33.77 -2.08
CA ILE A 15 7.95 -32.63 -1.82
C ILE A 15 8.13 -32.12 -0.39
N ALA A 16 8.16 -33.02 0.60
CA ALA A 16 8.43 -32.65 1.99
C ALA A 16 9.85 -32.08 2.13
N GLY A 17 10.84 -32.63 1.44
CA GLY A 17 12.21 -32.11 1.41
C GLY A 17 12.32 -30.73 0.77
N LEU A 18 11.57 -30.46 -0.30
CA LEU A 18 11.52 -29.15 -0.96
C LEU A 18 10.74 -28.14 -0.11
N ALA A 19 9.63 -28.54 0.51
CA ALA A 19 8.88 -27.70 1.44
C ALA A 19 9.70 -27.38 2.70
N VAL A 20 10.47 -28.34 3.22
CA VAL A 20 11.41 -28.14 4.34
C VAL A 20 12.58 -27.25 3.90
N TYR A 21 13.10 -27.41 2.68
CA TYR A 21 14.15 -26.54 2.13
C TYR A 21 13.65 -25.10 1.93
N LEU A 22 12.43 -24.92 1.42
CA LEU A 22 11.78 -23.63 1.30
C LEU A 22 11.49 -23.03 2.68
N ALA A 23 11.02 -23.83 3.65
CA ALA A 23 10.84 -23.39 5.04
C ALA A 23 12.17 -23.01 5.72
N ALA A 24 13.27 -23.70 5.39
CA ALA A 24 14.59 -23.43 5.92
C ALA A 24 15.25 -22.18 5.31
N ASN A 25 14.82 -21.74 4.13
CA ASN A 25 15.31 -20.53 3.46
C ASN A 25 14.37 -19.32 3.56
N ASP A 26 13.06 -19.51 3.83
CA ASP A 26 12.10 -18.44 4.15
C ASP A 26 12.07 -18.20 5.67
N TYR A 27 13.22 -17.80 6.22
CA TYR A 27 13.41 -17.56 7.66
C TYR A 27 12.72 -16.25 8.09
N ASN A 28 11.40 -16.31 8.22
CA ASN A 28 10.54 -15.23 8.74
C ASN A 28 9.54 -15.77 9.80
N GLY A 29 9.95 -16.74 10.62
CA GLY A 29 9.14 -17.21 11.76
C GLY A 29 7.86 -17.98 11.41
N ARG A 30 7.71 -18.44 10.17
CA ARG A 30 6.51 -19.15 9.68
C ARG A 30 6.52 -20.64 10.08
N THR A 31 5.35 -21.18 10.42
CA THR A 31 5.22 -22.60 10.78
C THR A 31 5.40 -23.52 9.54
N LEU A 32 5.94 -24.72 9.73
CA LEU A 32 6.06 -25.71 8.63
C LEU A 32 4.70 -26.00 7.95
N GLU A 33 3.61 -25.88 8.71
CA GLU A 33 2.25 -26.06 8.24
C GLU A 33 1.84 -25.00 7.20
N ILE A 34 2.11 -23.71 7.44
CA ILE A 34 1.74 -22.66 6.47
C ILE A 34 2.58 -22.76 5.19
N VAL A 35 3.85 -23.18 5.30
CA VAL A 35 4.72 -23.43 4.14
C VAL A 35 4.16 -24.59 3.29
N LEU A 36 3.75 -25.69 3.93
CA LEU A 36 3.14 -26.82 3.24
C LEU A 36 1.81 -26.43 2.58
N MET A 37 0.96 -25.65 3.28
CA MET A 37 -0.31 -25.15 2.74
C MET A 37 -0.09 -24.37 1.45
N ARG A 38 0.85 -23.42 1.44
CA ARG A 38 1.17 -22.61 0.26
C ARG A 38 1.73 -23.45 -0.89
N PHE A 39 2.61 -24.41 -0.59
CA PHE A 39 3.11 -25.32 -1.62
C PHE A 39 2.00 -26.11 -2.29
N PHE A 40 1.10 -26.72 -1.51
CA PHE A 40 -0.02 -27.48 -2.08
C PHE A 40 -1.01 -26.58 -2.81
N ARG A 41 -1.21 -25.34 -2.33
CA ARG A 41 -2.00 -24.34 -3.04
C ARG A 41 -1.42 -24.08 -4.43
N ASP A 42 -0.13 -23.78 -4.51
CA ASP A 42 0.53 -23.42 -5.77
C ASP A 42 0.60 -24.61 -6.74
N LEU A 43 0.74 -25.83 -6.21
CA LEU A 43 0.61 -27.04 -7.02
C LEU A 43 -0.81 -27.22 -7.57
N SER A 44 -1.84 -26.89 -6.80
CA SER A 44 -3.24 -26.93 -7.24
C SER A 44 -3.51 -25.88 -8.32
N ARG A 45 -3.10 -24.62 -8.08
CA ARG A 45 -3.19 -23.52 -9.06
C ARG A 45 -2.52 -23.87 -10.37
N TYR A 46 -1.30 -24.43 -10.32
CA TYR A 46 -0.60 -24.89 -11.52
C TYR A 46 -1.41 -25.92 -12.31
N LYS A 47 -1.99 -26.93 -11.64
CA LYS A 47 -2.82 -27.95 -12.29
C LYS A 47 -4.07 -27.32 -12.92
N SER A 48 -4.75 -26.43 -12.21
CA SER A 48 -5.93 -25.73 -12.70
C SER A 48 -5.62 -24.86 -13.92
N ARG A 49 -4.56 -24.04 -13.85
CA ARG A 49 -4.10 -23.22 -14.99
C ARG A 49 -3.76 -24.07 -16.20
N LYS A 50 -3.05 -25.20 -16.00
CA LYS A 50 -2.71 -26.12 -17.09
C LYS A 50 -3.97 -26.74 -17.73
N ARG A 51 -4.97 -27.08 -16.93
CA ARG A 51 -6.24 -27.65 -17.39
C ARG A 51 -7.06 -26.63 -18.20
N LEU A 52 -7.11 -25.37 -17.75
CA LEU A 52 -7.98 -24.34 -18.32
C LEU A 52 -7.33 -23.57 -19.48
N PHE A 53 -6.02 -23.31 -19.43
CA PHE A 53 -5.33 -22.39 -20.36
C PHE A 53 -4.21 -23.07 -21.17
N GLY A 54 -4.07 -24.38 -21.08
CA GLY A 54 -2.91 -25.13 -21.58
C GLY A 54 -2.67 -25.12 -23.10
N GLN A 55 -3.63 -24.64 -23.92
CA GLN A 55 -3.48 -24.58 -25.38
C GLN A 55 -3.25 -23.16 -25.94
N ASP A 56 -3.50 -22.10 -25.16
CA ASP A 56 -3.46 -20.70 -25.65
C ASP A 56 -2.14 -19.97 -25.31
N GLY A 57 -1.01 -20.68 -25.19
CA GLY A 57 0.31 -20.08 -24.97
C GLY A 57 0.55 -19.50 -23.57
N GLY A 58 -0.41 -19.58 -22.64
CA GLY A 58 -0.33 -19.07 -21.27
C GLY A 58 0.28 -20.01 -20.22
N LEU A 59 1.20 -20.90 -20.61
CA LEU A 59 1.80 -21.88 -19.68
C LEU A 59 2.71 -21.18 -18.66
N VAL A 60 2.18 -20.95 -17.46
CA VAL A 60 2.98 -20.51 -16.31
C VAL A 60 3.76 -21.70 -15.77
N LYS A 61 5.08 -21.55 -15.62
CA LYS A 61 5.91 -22.62 -15.06
C LYS A 61 5.57 -22.80 -13.58
N LEU A 62 5.53 -24.04 -13.11
CA LEU A 62 5.38 -24.33 -11.68
C LEU A 62 6.44 -23.61 -10.83
N SER A 63 7.67 -23.47 -11.36
CA SER A 63 8.73 -22.70 -10.73
C SER A 63 8.38 -21.23 -10.55
N ASP A 64 7.66 -20.63 -11.50
CA ASP A 64 7.31 -19.22 -11.45
C ASP A 64 6.21 -18.98 -10.42
N ILE A 65 5.24 -19.90 -10.31
CA ILE A 65 4.18 -19.85 -9.29
C ILE A 65 4.77 -20.06 -7.89
N ILE A 66 5.61 -21.09 -7.69
CA ILE A 66 6.24 -21.37 -6.38
C ILE A 66 7.13 -20.19 -5.93
N MET A 67 7.76 -19.49 -6.88
CA MET A 67 8.63 -18.34 -6.60
C MET A 67 7.87 -17.01 -6.54
N GLY A 68 6.54 -17.01 -6.69
CA GLY A 68 5.73 -15.78 -6.65
C GLY A 68 5.95 -14.83 -7.82
N LYS A 69 6.51 -15.32 -8.94
CA LYS A 69 6.82 -14.53 -10.16
C LYS A 69 5.68 -14.56 -11.19
N GLU A 70 4.58 -15.23 -10.87
CA GLU A 70 3.44 -15.36 -11.75
C GLU A 70 2.64 -14.05 -11.84
N LYS A 71 2.05 -13.80 -13.00
CA LYS A 71 0.94 -12.85 -13.10
C LYS A 71 -0.27 -13.46 -12.40
N LEU A 72 -0.86 -12.72 -11.45
CA LEU A 72 -2.13 -13.08 -10.83
C LEU A 72 -3.26 -12.99 -11.87
N ILE A 73 -4.23 -13.89 -11.79
CA ILE A 73 -5.44 -13.84 -12.59
C ILE A 73 -6.41 -12.94 -11.83
N ASP A 74 -6.88 -11.88 -12.46
CA ASP A 74 -7.95 -11.06 -11.91
C ASP A 74 -9.26 -11.84 -12.04
N ILE A 75 -9.83 -12.18 -10.89
CA ILE A 75 -11.12 -12.86 -10.80
C ILE A 75 -12.15 -11.73 -10.68
N GLU A 76 -12.96 -11.54 -11.72
CA GLU A 76 -14.05 -10.57 -11.68
C GLU A 76 -15.03 -11.00 -10.59
N THR A 77 -15.31 -10.11 -9.63
CA THR A 77 -16.11 -10.43 -8.44
C THR A 77 -17.52 -9.86 -8.47
N ASP A 78 -17.83 -9.02 -9.46
CA ASP A 78 -18.86 -8.00 -9.30
C ASP A 78 -20.28 -8.46 -9.66
N ASN A 79 -20.47 -9.68 -10.20
CA ASN A 79 -21.80 -10.13 -10.69
C ASN A 79 -22.13 -11.63 -10.56
N ASP A 80 -21.36 -12.44 -9.80
CA ASP A 80 -21.46 -13.91 -9.97
C ASP A 80 -22.47 -14.63 -9.06
N GLY A 81 -23.01 -13.99 -8.02
CA GLY A 81 -23.82 -14.68 -7.01
C GLY A 81 -25.30 -14.25 -6.97
N GLU A 82 -26.21 -15.04 -7.56
CA GLU A 82 -27.63 -14.97 -7.21
C GLU A 82 -27.85 -15.43 -5.76
N PHE A 83 -27.02 -16.35 -5.27
CA PHE A 83 -27.09 -16.87 -3.92
C PHE A 83 -26.22 -16.07 -2.95
N ARG A 84 -26.83 -15.71 -1.83
CA ARG A 84 -26.30 -14.79 -0.82
C ARG A 84 -26.52 -15.41 0.55
N MET A 85 -25.49 -15.40 1.39
CA MET A 85 -25.57 -15.94 2.75
C MET A 85 -25.01 -14.96 3.76
N THR A 86 -25.58 -14.88 4.95
CA THR A 86 -24.95 -14.18 6.09
C THR A 86 -23.84 -15.03 6.72
N ALA A 87 -23.06 -14.45 7.63
CA ALA A 87 -22.05 -15.20 8.39
C ALA A 87 -22.69 -16.30 9.25
N GLU A 88 -23.88 -16.05 9.82
CA GLU A 88 -24.64 -17.01 10.61
C GLU A 88 -25.13 -18.17 9.75
N GLU A 89 -25.66 -17.89 8.57
CA GLU A 89 -26.10 -18.92 7.64
C GLU A 89 -24.90 -19.75 7.17
N LEU A 90 -23.76 -19.13 6.86
CA LEU A 90 -22.55 -19.85 6.47
C LEU A 90 -22.06 -20.79 7.60
N ALA A 91 -22.19 -20.37 8.85
CA ALA A 91 -21.76 -21.16 10.01
C ALA A 91 -22.50 -22.49 10.16
N GLU A 92 -23.70 -22.64 9.58
CA GLU A 92 -24.45 -23.91 9.56
C GLU A 92 -23.82 -24.96 8.63
N PHE A 93 -22.93 -24.57 7.71
CA PHE A 93 -22.32 -25.45 6.71
C PHE A 93 -20.90 -25.86 7.09
N ASP A 94 -20.72 -26.33 8.33
CA ASP A 94 -19.44 -26.85 8.82
C ASP A 94 -19.31 -28.38 8.66
N GLY A 95 -20.41 -29.06 8.31
CA GLY A 95 -20.49 -30.51 8.13
C GLY A 95 -20.55 -31.32 9.43
N THR A 96 -20.77 -30.70 10.59
CA THR A 96 -20.91 -31.38 11.89
C THR A 96 -22.16 -32.24 12.00
N ASP A 97 -23.23 -31.86 11.30
CA ASP A 97 -24.49 -32.59 11.17
C ASP A 97 -24.48 -33.63 10.03
N GLY A 98 -23.34 -33.78 9.34
CA GLY A 98 -23.21 -34.59 8.13
C GLY A 98 -23.66 -33.87 6.85
N GLY A 99 -23.99 -32.58 6.94
CA GLY A 99 -24.30 -31.69 5.83
C GLY A 99 -23.08 -31.28 5.01
N PRO A 100 -23.27 -30.37 4.04
CA PRO A 100 -22.19 -29.86 3.21
C PRO A 100 -21.18 -29.03 4.01
N ILE A 101 -19.96 -28.93 3.50
CA ILE A 101 -18.87 -28.19 4.12
C ILE A 101 -18.52 -26.98 3.25
N TYR A 102 -18.83 -25.77 3.73
CA TYR A 102 -18.57 -24.52 3.02
C TYR A 102 -17.51 -23.68 3.73
N LEU A 103 -16.80 -22.85 2.97
CA LEU A 103 -15.95 -21.79 3.51
C LEU A 103 -15.94 -20.59 2.57
N ALA A 104 -15.60 -19.41 3.09
CA ALA A 104 -15.45 -18.21 2.30
C ALA A 104 -13.98 -17.76 2.15
N ILE A 105 -13.66 -17.23 0.97
CA ILE A 105 -12.40 -16.55 0.65
C ILE A 105 -12.74 -15.27 -0.11
N MET A 106 -12.28 -14.14 0.41
CA MET A 106 -12.56 -12.79 -0.03
C MET A 106 -14.08 -12.56 -0.23
N GLY A 107 -14.89 -13.05 0.71
CA GLY A 107 -16.35 -12.99 0.64
C GLY A 107 -17.02 -13.93 -0.35
N ARG A 108 -16.28 -14.76 -1.11
CA ARG A 108 -16.85 -15.78 -2.01
C ARG A 108 -16.93 -17.13 -1.32
N ILE A 109 -18.09 -17.77 -1.39
CA ILE A 109 -18.41 -19.03 -0.71
C ILE A 109 -18.18 -20.20 -1.65
N TYR A 110 -17.45 -21.21 -1.19
CA TYR A 110 -17.17 -22.42 -1.94
C TYR A 110 -17.58 -23.68 -1.18
N ASP A 111 -18.17 -24.63 -1.92
CA ASP A 111 -18.40 -25.99 -1.44
C ASP A 111 -17.11 -26.81 -1.51
N VAL A 112 -16.58 -27.14 -0.33
CA VAL A 112 -15.36 -27.93 -0.14
C VAL A 112 -15.65 -29.34 0.38
N SER A 113 -16.90 -29.81 0.27
CA SER A 113 -17.32 -31.15 0.72
C SER A 113 -16.50 -32.29 0.10
N GLU A 114 -16.08 -32.13 -1.16
CA GLU A 114 -15.19 -33.06 -1.86
C GLU A 114 -13.78 -33.16 -1.25
N GLY A 115 -13.40 -32.21 -0.39
CA GLY A 115 -12.15 -32.16 0.37
C GLY A 115 -12.33 -32.54 1.85
N LYS A 116 -13.33 -33.34 2.20
CA LYS A 116 -13.66 -33.75 3.59
C LYS A 116 -12.49 -34.37 4.37
N GLU A 117 -11.49 -34.93 3.70
CA GLU A 117 -10.26 -35.43 4.31
C GLU A 117 -9.41 -34.33 4.95
N TYR A 118 -9.58 -33.07 4.51
CA TYR A 118 -8.92 -31.89 5.03
C TYR A 118 -9.86 -31.03 5.88
N TYR A 119 -11.10 -30.82 5.40
CA TYR A 119 -12.06 -29.87 5.97
C TYR A 119 -13.13 -30.51 6.87
N GLY A 120 -13.29 -31.83 6.84
CA GLY A 120 -14.31 -32.52 7.62
C GLY A 120 -14.04 -32.52 9.13
N VAL A 121 -15.06 -32.88 9.91
CA VAL A 121 -15.00 -32.91 11.37
C VAL A 121 -13.76 -33.68 11.86
N GLY A 122 -12.98 -33.05 12.75
CA GLY A 122 -11.75 -33.62 13.31
C GLY A 122 -10.53 -33.61 12.37
N ARG A 123 -10.62 -32.95 11.20
CA ARG A 123 -9.48 -32.76 10.29
C ARG A 123 -8.78 -31.42 10.51
N SER A 124 -7.57 -31.29 9.98
CA SER A 124 -6.68 -30.15 10.25
C SER A 124 -7.26 -28.80 9.82
N TYR A 125 -8.06 -28.76 8.76
CA TYR A 125 -8.60 -27.51 8.19
C TYR A 125 -10.07 -27.27 8.54
N HIS A 126 -10.67 -28.09 9.41
CA HIS A 126 -12.05 -27.93 9.83
C HIS A 126 -12.33 -26.58 10.51
N HIS A 127 -11.35 -25.99 11.19
CA HIS A 127 -11.53 -24.69 11.83
C HIS A 127 -11.73 -23.51 10.85
N PHE A 128 -11.48 -23.70 9.55
CA PHE A 128 -11.70 -22.70 8.51
C PHE A 128 -13.11 -22.72 7.91
N VAL A 129 -13.88 -23.78 8.15
CA VAL A 129 -15.20 -23.95 7.51
C VAL A 129 -16.29 -23.19 8.28
N GLY A 130 -17.39 -22.92 7.60
CA GLY A 130 -18.50 -22.11 8.11
C GLY A 130 -18.15 -20.63 8.34
N LYS A 131 -17.03 -20.14 7.80
CA LYS A 131 -16.51 -18.79 8.04
C LYS A 131 -15.78 -18.23 6.82
N ASP A 132 -15.51 -16.94 6.81
CA ASP A 132 -14.50 -16.36 5.93
C ASP A 132 -13.11 -16.60 6.50
N ALA A 133 -12.31 -17.40 5.78
CA ALA A 133 -11.00 -17.82 6.23
C ALA A 133 -9.86 -17.02 5.57
N THR A 134 -10.16 -15.94 4.84
CA THR A 134 -9.20 -15.19 4.03
C THR A 134 -7.95 -14.81 4.81
N ARG A 135 -8.11 -14.05 5.89
CA ARG A 135 -6.98 -13.56 6.68
C ARG A 135 -6.20 -14.70 7.31
N ALA A 136 -6.88 -15.76 7.74
CA ALA A 136 -6.27 -16.95 8.32
C ALA A 136 -5.39 -17.73 7.31
N PHE A 137 -5.88 -17.93 6.09
CA PHE A 137 -5.13 -18.59 5.00
C PHE A 137 -3.88 -17.81 4.58
N CYS A 138 -3.94 -16.48 4.62
CA CYS A 138 -2.81 -15.64 4.22
C CYS A 138 -1.73 -15.60 5.29
N THR A 139 -2.14 -15.43 6.55
CA THR A 139 -1.25 -15.21 7.70
C THR A 139 -0.79 -16.49 8.38
N GLY A 140 -1.53 -17.59 8.22
CA GLY A 140 -1.36 -18.82 9.02
C GLY A 140 -1.91 -18.71 10.45
N CYS A 141 -2.64 -17.64 10.77
CA CYS A 141 -3.26 -17.45 12.06
C CYS A 141 -4.43 -18.41 12.28
N LYS A 142 -4.47 -19.07 13.43
CA LYS A 142 -5.53 -20.04 13.80
C LYS A 142 -6.53 -19.51 14.83
N LYS A 143 -6.36 -18.27 15.27
CA LYS A 143 -7.25 -17.66 16.27
C LYS A 143 -8.59 -17.31 15.63
N PRO A 144 -9.70 -17.32 16.39
CA PRO A 144 -11.01 -16.90 15.90
C PRO A 144 -10.98 -15.49 15.28
N GLU A 145 -10.20 -14.56 15.85
CA GLU A 145 -10.07 -13.19 15.36
C GLU A 145 -9.49 -13.07 13.93
N CYS A 146 -8.94 -14.15 13.38
CA CYS A 146 -8.34 -14.18 12.04
C CYS A 146 -9.28 -14.81 10.99
N LEU A 147 -10.44 -15.31 11.42
CA LEU A 147 -11.47 -15.88 10.54
C LEU A 147 -12.43 -14.77 10.09
N ILE A 148 -11.85 -13.80 9.38
CA ILE A 148 -12.51 -12.62 8.82
C ILE A 148 -12.02 -12.38 7.39
N SER A 149 -12.81 -11.62 6.62
CA SER A 149 -12.45 -11.26 5.24
C SER A 149 -11.41 -10.13 5.16
N SER A 150 -11.29 -9.32 6.21
CA SER A 150 -10.49 -8.08 6.19
C SER A 150 -8.99 -8.31 5.98
N LEU A 151 -8.43 -7.58 5.02
CA LEU A 151 -7.00 -7.53 4.70
C LEU A 151 -6.30 -6.31 5.30
N THR A 152 -7.02 -5.45 6.04
CA THR A 152 -6.47 -4.23 6.65
C THR A 152 -5.29 -4.57 7.55
N GLY A 153 -4.20 -3.79 7.46
CA GLY A 153 -2.98 -4.01 8.25
C GLY A 153 -2.14 -5.23 7.84
N LEU A 154 -2.45 -5.88 6.71
CA LEU A 154 -1.57 -6.87 6.08
C LEU A 154 -0.66 -6.21 5.04
N ASP A 155 0.58 -6.67 4.91
CA ASP A 155 1.47 -6.20 3.85
C ASP A 155 1.01 -6.66 2.44
N GLU A 156 1.55 -6.04 1.39
CA GLU A 156 1.22 -6.39 0.00
C GLU A 156 1.52 -7.86 -0.33
N TYR A 157 2.52 -8.44 0.33
CA TYR A 157 2.83 -9.85 0.14
C TYR A 157 1.66 -10.72 0.64
N LEU A 158 1.14 -10.49 1.83
CA LEU A 158 0.01 -11.21 2.40
C LEU A 158 -1.31 -10.90 1.68
N LYS A 159 -1.51 -9.67 1.21
CA LYS A 159 -2.64 -9.33 0.32
C LYS A 159 -2.55 -10.09 -1.01
N SER A 160 -1.35 -10.28 -1.56
CA SER A 160 -1.14 -11.13 -2.74
C SER A 160 -1.43 -12.61 -2.43
N GLU A 161 -1.09 -13.09 -1.23
CA GLU A 161 -1.44 -14.44 -0.79
C GLU A 161 -2.96 -14.65 -0.76
N ALA A 162 -3.76 -13.64 -0.38
CA ALA A 162 -5.22 -13.71 -0.41
C ALA A 162 -5.75 -13.97 -1.82
N ARG A 163 -5.23 -13.22 -2.80
CA ARG A 163 -5.55 -13.39 -4.22
C ARG A 163 -5.13 -14.76 -4.74
N ARG A 164 -3.98 -15.29 -4.32
CA ARG A 164 -3.53 -16.65 -4.67
C ARG A 164 -4.47 -17.72 -4.09
N TRP A 165 -4.95 -17.54 -2.86
CA TRP A 165 -5.93 -18.44 -2.26
C TRP A 165 -7.26 -18.38 -3.01
N LEU A 166 -7.76 -17.18 -3.31
CA LEU A 166 -8.96 -16.98 -4.12
C LEU A 166 -8.89 -17.75 -5.44
N GLU A 167 -7.78 -17.62 -6.17
CA GLU A 167 -7.54 -18.33 -7.43
C GLU A 167 -7.58 -19.85 -7.29
N LEU A 168 -7.05 -20.39 -6.19
CA LEU A 168 -7.14 -21.82 -5.95
C LEU A 168 -8.59 -22.29 -5.90
N PHE A 169 -9.42 -21.62 -5.10
CA PHE A 169 -10.80 -22.04 -4.87
C PHE A 169 -11.66 -21.81 -6.10
N GLU A 170 -11.49 -20.66 -6.76
CA GLU A 170 -12.22 -20.30 -7.98
C GLU A 170 -11.94 -21.27 -9.12
N LEU A 171 -10.69 -21.69 -9.30
CA LEU A 171 -10.28 -22.55 -10.41
C LEU A 171 -10.17 -24.02 -10.02
N HIS A 172 -10.58 -24.41 -8.81
CA HIS A 172 -10.51 -25.81 -8.39
C HIS A 172 -11.44 -26.67 -9.27
N ASP A 173 -11.05 -27.91 -9.62
CA ASP A 173 -11.95 -28.81 -10.35
C ASP A 173 -13.11 -29.34 -9.50
N LYS A 174 -12.91 -29.40 -8.18
CA LYS A 174 -13.87 -30.01 -7.25
C LYS A 174 -14.59 -29.02 -6.34
N TYR A 175 -14.00 -27.86 -6.08
CA TYR A 175 -14.63 -26.88 -5.19
C TYR A 175 -15.51 -26.00 -6.03
N LYS A 176 -16.79 -25.95 -5.67
CA LYS A 176 -17.80 -25.26 -6.45
C LYS A 176 -18.10 -23.92 -5.82
N PHE A 177 -18.09 -22.86 -6.61
CA PHE A 177 -18.62 -21.57 -6.16
C PHE A 177 -20.12 -21.72 -5.87
N ILE A 178 -20.54 -21.27 -4.68
CA ILE A 178 -21.92 -21.35 -4.20
C ILE A 178 -22.59 -19.99 -4.22
N GLY A 179 -21.88 -18.93 -3.82
CA GLY A 179 -22.45 -17.60 -3.70
C GLY A 179 -21.52 -16.63 -3.00
N VAL A 180 -22.07 -15.52 -2.53
CA VAL A 180 -21.32 -14.47 -1.84
C VAL A 180 -21.81 -14.25 -0.43
N LEU A 181 -20.88 -13.93 0.46
CA LEU A 181 -21.19 -13.55 1.83
C LEU A 181 -21.79 -12.14 1.84
N VAL A 182 -22.99 -12.01 2.35
CA VAL A 182 -23.60 -10.73 2.70
C VAL A 182 -23.00 -10.32 4.03
N GLN A 183 -22.08 -9.38 3.98
CA GLN A 183 -21.64 -8.70 5.18
C GLN A 183 -22.70 -7.69 5.56
N ASP A 184 -23.15 -7.72 6.83
CA ASP A 184 -23.88 -6.59 7.39
C ASP A 184 -22.96 -5.36 7.24
N PRO A 185 -23.41 -4.28 6.57
CA PRO A 185 -22.63 -3.05 6.47
C PRO A 185 -22.11 -2.56 7.83
N LEU A 186 -22.86 -2.76 8.92
CA LEU A 186 -22.43 -2.41 10.26
C LEU A 186 -21.30 -3.32 10.77
N GLU A 187 -21.41 -4.63 10.56
CA GLU A 187 -20.38 -5.59 10.97
C GLU A 187 -19.07 -5.34 10.22
N LYS A 188 -19.15 -5.10 8.90
CA LYS A 188 -17.99 -4.73 8.09
C LYS A 188 -17.29 -3.48 8.64
N ILE A 189 -18.06 -2.42 8.91
CA ILE A 189 -17.52 -1.19 9.50
C ILE A 189 -16.90 -1.48 10.87
N MET A 190 -17.52 -2.31 11.70
CA MET A 190 -17.00 -2.67 13.01
C MET A 190 -15.68 -3.45 12.90
N GLU A 191 -15.58 -4.43 12.00
CA GLU A 191 -14.36 -5.20 11.76
C GLU A 191 -13.20 -4.31 11.28
N GLU A 192 -13.48 -3.43 10.31
CA GLU A 192 -12.52 -2.46 9.79
C GLU A 192 -12.03 -1.54 10.92
N ARG A 193 -12.94 -1.00 11.73
CA ARG A 193 -12.61 -0.12 12.86
C ARG A 193 -11.81 -0.83 13.95
N VAL A 194 -12.12 -2.10 14.23
CA VAL A 194 -11.33 -2.91 15.17
C VAL A 194 -9.93 -3.18 14.62
N ALA A 195 -9.79 -3.42 13.31
CA ALA A 195 -8.50 -3.60 12.68
C ALA A 195 -7.66 -2.31 12.71
N GLU A 196 -8.28 -1.16 12.39
CA GLU A 196 -7.66 0.16 12.47
C GLU A 196 -7.21 0.49 13.90
N GLU A 197 -8.06 0.27 14.91
CA GLU A 197 -7.71 0.53 16.31
C GLU A 197 -6.51 -0.33 16.73
N LYS A 198 -6.43 -1.60 16.31
CA LYS A 198 -5.27 -2.46 16.59
C LYS A 198 -3.96 -1.89 16.01
N MET A 199 -4.02 -1.21 14.87
CA MET A 199 -2.83 -0.57 14.26
C MET A 199 -2.28 0.58 15.13
N MET A 200 -3.10 1.15 16.02
CA MET A 200 -2.70 2.23 16.94
C MET A 200 -1.88 1.74 18.14
N PHE A 201 -1.74 0.43 18.33
CA PHE A 201 -1.02 -0.17 19.46
C PHE A 201 0.19 -0.99 19.00
N ARG A 202 1.15 -1.12 19.91
CA ARG A 202 2.26 -2.08 19.81
C ARG A 202 1.76 -3.47 20.23
N GLU A 203 2.56 -4.50 19.97
CA GLU A 203 2.21 -5.88 20.33
C GLU A 203 2.07 -6.11 21.85
N ASP A 204 2.76 -5.30 22.66
CA ASP A 204 2.65 -5.32 24.12
C ASP A 204 1.40 -4.62 24.67
N GLY A 205 0.53 -4.09 23.79
CA GLY A 205 -0.70 -3.39 24.14
C GLY A 205 -0.50 -1.90 24.49
N THR A 206 0.71 -1.36 24.40
CA THR A 206 0.95 0.08 24.59
C THR A 206 0.58 0.87 23.34
N ARG A 207 0.00 2.07 23.52
CA ARG A 207 -0.36 2.94 22.39
C ARG A 207 0.90 3.51 21.73
N ARG A 208 0.88 3.60 20.40
CA ARG A 208 1.96 4.20 19.61
C ARG A 208 1.97 5.72 19.76
N THR A 209 3.15 6.33 19.64
CA THR A 209 3.28 7.80 19.63
C THR A 209 2.93 8.38 18.25
N PRO A 210 2.65 9.69 18.14
CA PRO A 210 2.49 10.34 16.85
C PRO A 210 3.68 10.13 15.90
N SER A 211 4.91 10.20 16.42
CA SER A 211 6.13 9.99 15.64
C SER A 211 6.24 8.57 15.07
N GLU A 212 5.90 7.55 15.86
CA GLU A 212 5.88 6.16 15.40
C GLU A 212 4.82 5.93 14.32
N LEU A 213 3.62 6.45 14.53
CA LEU A 213 2.53 6.35 13.55
C LEU A 213 2.90 7.09 12.26
N PHE A 214 3.50 8.27 12.34
CA PHE A 214 3.95 9.00 11.16
C PHE A 214 5.03 8.23 10.39
N ALA A 215 5.99 7.62 11.09
CA ALA A 215 7.01 6.77 10.47
C ALA A 215 6.40 5.53 9.78
N LEU A 216 5.47 4.82 10.43
CA LEU A 216 4.77 3.67 9.86
C LEU A 216 3.92 4.05 8.65
N GLY A 217 3.25 5.21 8.71
CA GLY A 217 2.48 5.74 7.60
C GLY A 217 3.34 6.06 6.38
N ARG A 218 4.55 6.61 6.60
CA ARG A 218 5.53 6.86 5.53
C ARG A 218 6.04 5.56 4.92
N ASP A 219 6.40 4.57 5.73
CA ASP A 219 6.83 3.26 5.24
C ASP A 219 5.72 2.60 4.38
N SER A 220 4.49 2.62 4.87
CA SER A 220 3.30 2.13 4.15
C SER A 220 3.10 2.87 2.83
N TYR A 221 3.26 4.20 2.81
CA TYR A 221 3.17 5.03 1.60
C TYR A 221 4.17 4.61 0.52
N TYR A 222 5.44 4.42 0.89
CA TYR A 222 6.50 4.03 -0.04
C TYR A 222 6.36 2.59 -0.52
N ASN A 223 5.83 1.71 0.32
CA ASN A 223 5.51 0.32 -0.03
C ASN A 223 4.24 0.18 -0.87
N GLY A 224 3.50 1.28 -1.11
CA GLY A 224 2.27 1.28 -1.91
C GLY A 224 1.01 0.87 -1.14
N ASN A 225 1.12 0.62 0.16
CA ASN A 225 -0.01 0.37 1.06
C ASN A 225 -0.71 1.69 1.41
N LEU A 226 -1.44 2.27 0.46
CA LEU A 226 -2.02 3.61 0.61
C LEU A 226 -3.11 3.69 1.69
N ASP A 227 -3.89 2.63 1.87
CA ASP A 227 -4.93 2.57 2.90
C ASP A 227 -4.33 2.51 4.31
N ASP A 228 -3.33 1.65 4.51
CA ASP A 228 -2.62 1.54 5.78
C ASP A 228 -1.90 2.87 6.11
N SER A 229 -1.32 3.51 5.10
CA SER A 229 -0.71 4.84 5.21
C SER A 229 -1.71 5.88 5.71
N LEU A 230 -2.92 5.91 5.14
CA LEU A 230 -3.99 6.82 5.55
C LEU A 230 -4.40 6.57 7.01
N ILE A 231 -4.55 5.31 7.41
CA ILE A 231 -4.91 4.92 8.79
C ILE A 231 -3.85 5.44 9.78
N TYR A 232 -2.57 5.15 9.52
CA TYR A 232 -1.48 5.60 10.40
C TYR A 232 -1.39 7.12 10.49
N PHE A 233 -1.50 7.82 9.36
CA PHE A 233 -1.45 9.28 9.36
C PHE A 233 -2.62 9.92 10.09
N ASN A 234 -3.85 9.43 9.89
CA ASN A 234 -5.00 9.92 10.63
C ASN A 234 -4.86 9.64 12.14
N GLY A 235 -4.35 8.46 12.52
CA GLY A 235 -4.05 8.14 13.91
C GLY A 235 -3.04 9.10 14.55
N ALA A 236 -1.96 9.44 13.82
CA ALA A 236 -0.98 10.42 14.27
C ALA A 236 -1.61 11.82 14.42
N LEU A 237 -2.45 12.23 13.48
CA LEU A 237 -3.09 13.55 13.47
C LEU A 237 -4.04 13.71 14.66
N VAL A 238 -4.82 12.66 14.97
CA VAL A 238 -5.72 12.64 16.14
C VAL A 238 -4.94 12.77 17.45
N LEU A 239 -3.77 12.14 17.56
CA LEU A 239 -2.94 12.20 18.77
C LEU A 239 -2.23 13.55 18.96
N LEU A 240 -1.87 14.23 17.87
CA LEU A 240 -1.28 15.58 17.92
C LEU A 240 -2.30 16.65 18.29
N GLY A 241 -3.60 16.40 18.07
CA GLY A 241 -4.64 17.39 18.34
C GLY A 241 -4.58 18.60 17.40
N GLU A 242 -5.11 19.74 17.85
CA GLU A 242 -5.02 21.02 17.14
C GLU A 242 -3.81 21.83 17.64
N ALA A 243 -3.15 22.54 16.74
CA ALA A 243 -2.07 23.45 17.11
C ALA A 243 -2.64 24.64 17.91
N THR A 244 -1.96 25.04 18.98
CA THR A 244 -2.24 26.30 19.68
C THR A 244 -1.72 27.47 18.84
N GLN A 245 -2.37 28.64 18.93
CA GLN A 245 -1.92 29.83 18.21
C GLN A 245 -0.88 30.57 19.05
N GLU A 246 0.40 30.47 18.68
CA GLU A 246 1.53 31.04 19.41
C GLU A 246 2.46 31.79 18.43
N ASN A 247 2.51 33.12 18.47
CA ASN A 247 3.31 33.93 17.52
C ASN A 247 4.79 33.93 17.89
N ASP A 248 5.45 32.79 17.70
CA ASP A 248 6.81 32.50 18.14
C ASP A 248 7.85 32.53 17.00
N THR A 249 9.12 32.40 17.36
CA THR A 249 10.24 32.33 16.40
C THR A 249 10.54 30.90 15.94
N ILE A 250 10.11 29.89 16.70
CA ILE A 250 10.37 28.47 16.45
C ILE A 250 9.08 27.71 16.72
N LEU A 251 8.69 26.84 15.79
CA LEU A 251 7.58 25.90 15.98
C LEU A 251 7.93 24.89 17.08
N SER A 252 6.95 24.56 17.92
CA SER A 252 7.07 23.38 18.77
C SER A 252 7.19 22.10 17.92
N ASP A 253 7.76 21.05 18.51
CA ASP A 253 7.92 19.77 17.84
C ASP A 253 6.58 19.18 17.35
N ASP A 254 5.50 19.38 18.13
CA ASP A 254 4.16 18.89 17.81
C ASP A 254 3.53 19.68 16.65
N GLU A 255 3.66 21.00 16.62
CA GLU A 255 3.17 21.84 15.51
C GLU A 255 3.90 21.53 14.21
N LYS A 256 5.23 21.40 14.28
CA LYS A 256 6.06 21.02 13.14
C LYS A 256 5.65 19.65 12.61
N MET A 257 5.52 18.66 13.49
CA MET A 257 5.10 17.31 13.11
C MET A 257 3.69 17.30 12.51
N ARG A 258 2.76 18.05 13.09
CA ARG A 258 1.38 18.15 12.57
C ARG A 258 1.36 18.74 11.17
N ALA A 259 2.13 19.80 10.91
CA ALA A 259 2.20 20.43 9.60
C ALA A 259 2.86 19.52 8.56
N GLU A 260 3.96 18.83 8.91
CA GLU A 260 4.62 17.84 8.05
C GLU A 260 3.70 16.64 7.73
N LEU A 261 2.93 16.19 8.72
CA LEU A 261 1.97 15.12 8.58
C LEU A 261 0.84 15.50 7.62
N LEU A 262 0.27 16.70 7.75
CA LEU A 262 -0.75 17.22 6.83
C LEU A 262 -0.22 17.34 5.40
N ASN A 263 1.00 17.85 5.23
CA ASN A 263 1.64 17.92 3.91
C ASN A 263 1.82 16.52 3.28
N THR A 264 2.17 15.53 4.10
CA THR A 264 2.32 14.13 3.65
C THR A 264 0.97 13.48 3.34
N LEU A 265 -0.07 13.74 4.15
CA LEU A 265 -1.44 13.33 3.89
C LEU A 265 -1.95 13.91 2.56
N ALA A 266 -1.66 15.19 2.30
CA ALA A 266 -2.01 15.83 1.05
C ALA A 266 -1.35 15.13 -0.16
N ALA A 267 -0.07 14.77 -0.07
CA ALA A 267 0.62 14.01 -1.11
C ALA A 267 0.00 12.61 -1.33
N LEU A 268 -0.44 11.94 -0.25
CA LEU A 268 -1.19 10.68 -0.33
C LEU A 268 -2.54 10.87 -1.06
N LYS A 269 -3.25 11.98 -0.79
CA LYS A 269 -4.50 12.33 -1.48
C LYS A 269 -4.26 12.60 -2.97
N GLN A 270 -3.19 13.29 -3.35
CA GLN A 270 -2.81 13.45 -4.76
C GLN A 270 -2.56 12.10 -5.44
N LYS A 271 -1.82 11.19 -4.79
CA LYS A 271 -1.53 9.85 -5.33
C LYS A 271 -2.80 9.01 -5.52
N THR A 272 -3.83 9.28 -4.72
CA THR A 272 -5.17 8.65 -4.81
C THR A 272 -6.17 9.50 -5.61
N THR A 273 -5.71 10.49 -6.38
CA THR A 273 -6.52 11.36 -7.27
C THR A 273 -7.59 12.24 -6.58
N ARG A 274 -7.45 12.45 -5.26
CA ARG A 274 -8.32 13.30 -4.42
C ARG A 274 -7.72 14.70 -4.29
N PHE A 275 -7.59 15.39 -5.42
CA PHE A 275 -6.82 16.65 -5.52
C PHE A 275 -7.46 17.82 -4.74
N ASP A 276 -8.79 17.85 -4.69
CA ASP A 276 -9.57 18.81 -3.91
C ASP A 276 -9.27 18.71 -2.41
N GLU A 277 -9.28 17.49 -1.88
CA GLU A 277 -8.90 17.23 -0.48
C GLU A 277 -7.42 17.51 -0.22
N ALA A 278 -6.54 17.23 -1.19
CA ALA A 278 -5.11 17.49 -1.05
C ALA A 278 -4.83 18.98 -0.81
N VAL A 279 -5.47 19.86 -1.59
CA VAL A 279 -5.27 21.31 -1.44
C VAL A 279 -5.68 21.82 -0.07
N ILE A 280 -6.74 21.26 0.53
CA ILE A 280 -7.17 21.61 1.89
C ILE A 280 -6.07 21.27 2.90
N HIS A 281 -5.54 20.05 2.88
CA HIS A 281 -4.49 19.63 3.81
C HIS A 281 -3.18 20.41 3.61
N TYR A 282 -2.81 20.73 2.36
CA TYR A 282 -1.67 21.62 2.09
C TYR A 282 -1.89 23.02 2.67
N GLN A 283 -3.09 23.55 2.54
CA GLN A 283 -3.42 24.87 3.08
C GLN A 283 -3.36 24.87 4.61
N GLU A 284 -3.91 23.85 5.27
CA GLU A 284 -3.81 23.70 6.72
C GLU A 284 -2.36 23.62 7.21
N ALA A 285 -1.48 22.89 6.49
CA ALA A 285 -0.06 22.81 6.84
C ALA A 285 0.61 24.19 6.77
N VAL A 286 0.32 24.96 5.71
CA VAL A 286 0.83 26.34 5.56
C VAL A 286 0.26 27.26 6.64
N ASP A 287 -1.01 27.10 7.01
CA ASP A 287 -1.69 27.96 7.98
C ASP A 287 -1.16 27.75 9.40
N ILE A 288 -0.84 26.52 9.81
CA ILE A 288 -0.17 26.24 11.09
C ILE A 288 1.16 26.99 11.17
N VAL A 289 1.99 26.85 10.15
CA VAL A 289 3.30 27.51 10.15
C VAL A 289 3.16 29.03 10.11
N LYS A 290 2.13 29.54 9.42
CA LYS A 290 1.86 30.98 9.33
C LYS A 290 1.30 31.57 10.62
N SER A 291 0.46 30.83 11.35
CA SER A 291 -0.12 31.31 12.61
C SER A 291 0.91 31.28 13.74
N ASN A 292 1.89 30.37 13.65
CA ASN A 292 2.79 30.08 14.77
C ASN A 292 4.23 30.55 14.57
N LEU A 293 4.55 31.11 13.40
CA LEU A 293 5.81 31.81 13.18
C LEU A 293 5.59 33.31 12.98
N ASP A 294 6.49 34.10 13.55
CA ASP A 294 6.60 35.50 13.20
C ASP A 294 6.91 35.69 11.69
N GLN A 295 6.61 36.88 11.18
CA GLN A 295 6.69 37.16 9.74
C GLN A 295 8.09 36.98 9.15
N GLU A 296 9.15 37.25 9.91
CA GLU A 296 10.52 37.09 9.44
C GLU A 296 10.90 35.61 9.39
N SER A 297 10.61 34.87 10.45
CA SER A 297 10.85 33.42 10.54
C SER A 297 10.06 32.66 9.49
N TYR A 298 8.79 33.00 9.27
CA TYR A 298 7.95 32.43 8.20
C TYR A 298 8.59 32.59 6.81
N ARG A 299 9.14 33.77 6.52
CA ARG A 299 9.71 34.12 5.20
C ARG A 299 11.08 33.49 4.91
N LYS A 300 11.69 32.84 5.91
CA LYS A 300 12.98 32.15 5.81
C LYS A 300 12.87 30.65 6.06
N SER A 301 11.70 30.16 6.45
CA SER A 301 11.48 28.76 6.81
C SER A 301 11.47 27.85 5.58
N CYS A 302 12.44 26.94 5.50
CA CYS A 302 12.48 25.90 4.48
C CYS A 302 11.25 25.00 4.48
N LEU A 303 10.62 24.81 5.64
CA LEU A 303 9.37 24.07 5.76
C LEU A 303 8.24 24.77 4.99
N VAL A 304 8.15 26.10 5.09
CA VAL A 304 7.18 26.89 4.31
C VAL A 304 7.45 26.75 2.82
N ALA A 305 8.71 26.85 2.39
CA ALA A 305 9.07 26.69 0.98
C ALA A 305 8.67 25.31 0.42
N VAL A 306 8.90 24.24 1.19
CA VAL A 306 8.48 22.87 0.84
C VAL A 306 6.96 22.79 0.69
N PHE A 307 6.20 23.25 1.68
CA PHE A 307 4.74 23.18 1.64
C PHE A 307 4.14 23.97 0.48
N LYS A 308 4.71 25.15 0.19
CA LYS A 308 4.32 25.95 -0.98
C LYS A 308 4.62 25.26 -2.30
N SER A 309 5.78 24.61 -2.41
CA SER A 309 6.13 23.82 -3.60
C SER A 309 5.14 22.66 -3.81
N ASP A 310 4.87 21.87 -2.77
CA ASP A 310 3.95 20.73 -2.87
C ASP A 310 2.51 21.20 -3.17
N GLN A 311 2.07 22.31 -2.55
CA GLN A 311 0.79 22.94 -2.85
C GLN A 311 0.72 23.42 -4.31
N GLY A 312 1.80 23.97 -4.86
CA GLY A 312 1.90 24.35 -6.28
C GLY A 312 1.72 23.17 -7.22
N ALA A 313 2.34 22.03 -6.89
CA ALA A 313 2.17 20.78 -7.65
C ALA A 313 0.71 20.28 -7.60
N ALA A 314 0.01 20.47 -6.48
CA ALA A 314 -1.41 20.14 -6.37
C ALA A 314 -2.30 21.01 -7.25
N TYR A 315 -2.08 22.33 -7.23
CA TYR A 315 -2.82 23.23 -8.12
C TYR A 315 -2.54 22.96 -9.60
N TYR A 316 -1.32 22.52 -9.94
CA TYR A 316 -0.98 22.14 -11.30
C TYR A 316 -1.82 20.94 -11.76
N GLN A 317 -2.00 19.93 -10.90
CA GLN A 317 -2.86 18.78 -11.17
C GLN A 317 -4.34 19.14 -11.29
N LEU A 318 -4.79 20.19 -10.60
CA LEU A 318 -6.14 20.75 -10.73
C LEU A 318 -6.34 21.65 -11.97
N GLY A 319 -5.26 22.02 -12.67
CA GLY A 319 -5.30 22.95 -13.78
C GLY A 319 -5.44 24.42 -13.38
N ASP A 320 -5.32 24.77 -12.09
CA ASP A 320 -5.32 26.16 -11.62
C ASP A 320 -3.95 26.80 -11.82
N THR A 321 -3.67 27.17 -13.07
CA THR A 321 -2.36 27.72 -13.46
C THR A 321 -1.99 29.00 -12.72
N SER A 322 -2.98 29.81 -12.31
CA SER A 322 -2.74 31.04 -11.54
C SER A 322 -2.14 30.71 -10.18
N LYS A 323 -2.80 29.82 -9.43
CA LYS A 323 -2.31 29.41 -8.11
C LYS A 323 -1.04 28.58 -8.20
N THR A 324 -0.87 27.77 -9.24
CA THR A 324 0.40 27.06 -9.46
C THR A 324 1.58 28.03 -9.55
N MET A 325 1.48 29.07 -10.39
CA MET A 325 2.55 30.07 -10.52
C MET A 325 2.80 30.80 -9.22
N GLU A 326 1.73 31.24 -8.55
CA GLU A 326 1.80 31.96 -7.26
C GLU A 326 2.56 31.13 -6.21
N ARG A 327 2.19 29.85 -6.03
CA ARG A 327 2.79 28.98 -5.02
C ARG A 327 4.23 28.59 -5.33
N PHE A 328 4.56 28.29 -6.59
CA PHE A 328 5.95 28.01 -6.97
C PHE A 328 6.83 29.24 -6.82
N GLN A 329 6.36 30.44 -7.19
CA GLN A 329 7.15 31.66 -7.03
C GLN A 329 7.39 31.98 -5.55
N GLU A 330 6.36 31.87 -4.71
CA GLU A 330 6.51 32.05 -3.25
C GLU A 330 7.53 31.07 -2.66
N ALA A 331 7.55 29.81 -3.11
CA ALA A 331 8.53 28.83 -2.66
C ALA A 331 9.95 29.21 -3.09
N LEU A 332 10.15 29.59 -4.36
CA LEU A 332 11.46 30.00 -4.89
C LEU A 332 12.00 31.26 -4.21
N ASP A 333 11.15 32.25 -3.92
CA ASP A 333 11.55 33.45 -3.19
C ASP A 333 12.10 33.13 -1.79
N ILE A 334 11.56 32.10 -1.12
CA ILE A 334 12.07 31.64 0.19
C ILE A 334 13.37 30.85 0.01
N PHE A 335 13.43 29.95 -0.96
CA PHE A 335 14.65 29.20 -1.26
C PHE A 335 15.85 30.10 -1.59
N ASP A 336 15.62 31.17 -2.34
CA ASP A 336 16.67 32.13 -2.72
C ASP A 336 17.19 32.88 -1.48
N ARG A 337 16.30 33.26 -0.55
CA ARG A 337 16.71 33.88 0.73
C ARG A 337 17.47 32.91 1.63
N ASP A 338 17.10 31.64 1.69
CA ASP A 338 17.83 30.64 2.49
C ASP A 338 19.24 30.39 1.94
N ALA A 339 19.40 30.32 0.62
CA ALA A 339 20.69 30.09 -0.03
C ALA A 339 21.75 31.16 0.31
N GLU A 340 21.29 32.39 0.59
CA GLU A 340 22.14 33.52 1.00
C GLU A 340 22.54 33.47 2.48
N ASN A 341 21.77 32.78 3.34
CA ASN A 341 21.86 32.93 4.80
C ASN A 341 22.27 31.65 5.53
N SER A 342 21.43 30.61 5.48
CA SER A 342 21.52 29.41 6.33
C SER A 342 21.89 28.15 5.54
N LYS A 343 21.49 28.07 4.26
CA LYS A 343 21.59 26.85 3.42
C LYS A 343 20.95 25.63 4.09
N GLU A 344 19.84 25.85 4.79
CA GLU A 344 19.10 24.80 5.50
C GLU A 344 18.22 24.00 4.52
N CYS A 345 17.79 24.62 3.42
CA CYS A 345 16.88 24.01 2.46
C CYS A 345 17.60 22.96 1.61
N LEU A 346 16.90 21.85 1.34
CA LEU A 346 17.43 20.81 0.47
C LEU A 346 17.48 21.30 -1.00
N PRO A 347 18.65 21.26 -1.66
CA PRO A 347 18.80 21.68 -3.06
C PRO A 347 17.88 20.91 -4.03
N SER A 348 17.58 19.64 -3.71
CA SER A 348 16.65 18.82 -4.50
C SER A 348 15.23 19.39 -4.55
N THR A 349 14.75 19.98 -3.46
CA THR A 349 13.38 20.53 -3.42
C THR A 349 13.29 21.79 -4.25
N ARG A 350 14.29 22.68 -4.14
CA ARG A 350 14.39 23.89 -4.97
C ARG A 350 14.46 23.51 -6.46
N ALA A 351 15.35 22.59 -6.83
CA ALA A 351 15.49 22.09 -8.19
C ALA A 351 14.19 21.47 -8.75
N ASN A 352 13.47 20.67 -7.95
CA ASN A 352 12.18 20.10 -8.35
C ASN A 352 11.10 21.17 -8.56
N THR A 353 11.08 22.20 -7.71
CA THR A 353 10.16 23.34 -7.83
C THR A 353 10.39 24.09 -9.14
N MET A 354 11.64 24.36 -9.49
CA MET A 354 12.02 25.01 -10.74
C MET A 354 11.67 24.15 -11.96
N LEU A 355 11.89 22.83 -11.89
CA LEU A 355 11.50 21.91 -12.95
C LEU A 355 10.00 21.92 -13.19
N ASN A 356 9.17 21.88 -12.14
CA ASN A 356 7.72 21.93 -12.26
C ASN A 356 7.24 23.27 -12.82
N LEU A 357 7.84 24.38 -12.41
CA LEU A 357 7.54 25.70 -12.97
C LEU A 357 7.96 25.81 -14.45
N ALA A 358 9.09 25.21 -14.83
CA ALA A 358 9.55 25.15 -16.22
C ALA A 358 8.57 24.38 -17.11
N MET A 359 8.00 23.27 -16.61
CA MET A 359 6.95 22.52 -17.29
C MET A 359 5.71 23.38 -17.54
N LEU A 360 5.29 24.18 -16.55
CA LEU A 360 4.17 25.09 -16.70
C LEU A 360 4.44 26.19 -17.75
N TYR A 361 5.63 26.80 -17.73
CA TYR A 361 6.00 27.79 -18.75
C TYR A 361 6.05 27.18 -20.15
N ASN A 362 6.51 25.93 -20.27
CA ASN A 362 6.54 25.23 -21.55
C ASN A 362 5.14 25.02 -22.11
N MET A 363 4.17 24.63 -21.26
CA MET A 363 2.76 24.52 -21.64
C MET A 363 2.17 25.85 -22.11
N LYS A 364 2.68 26.98 -21.61
CA LYS A 364 2.25 28.33 -22.02
C LYS A 364 2.99 28.86 -23.25
N GLY A 365 3.98 28.13 -23.78
CA GLY A 365 4.81 28.57 -24.90
C GLY A 365 5.90 29.58 -24.53
N GLU A 366 6.21 29.72 -23.25
CA GLU A 366 7.20 30.68 -22.73
C GLU A 366 8.63 30.08 -22.76
N THR A 367 9.11 29.74 -23.95
CA THR A 367 10.35 28.95 -24.16
C THR A 367 11.57 29.52 -23.45
N ASN A 368 11.78 30.85 -23.47
CA ASN A 368 12.93 31.47 -22.82
C ASN A 368 12.91 31.31 -21.30
N LEU A 369 11.73 31.40 -20.67
CA LEU A 369 11.57 31.19 -19.23
C LEU A 369 11.78 29.72 -18.87
N THR A 370 11.26 28.81 -19.70
CA THR A 370 11.51 27.36 -19.54
C THR A 370 13.00 27.04 -19.59
N LEU A 371 13.72 27.48 -20.63
CA LEU A 371 15.16 27.22 -20.78
C LEU A 371 15.95 27.77 -19.58
N GLY A 372 15.68 29.01 -19.17
CA GLY A 372 16.36 29.63 -18.03
C GLY A 372 16.18 28.86 -16.72
N LEU A 373 14.96 28.34 -16.46
CA LEU A 373 14.72 27.51 -15.27
C LEU A 373 15.43 26.16 -15.35
N LEU A 374 15.41 25.49 -16.51
CA LEU A 374 16.10 24.21 -16.70
C LEU A 374 17.62 24.37 -16.55
N ASP A 375 18.21 25.44 -17.08
CA ASP A 375 19.62 25.78 -16.88
C ASP A 375 19.96 25.99 -15.40
N ASN A 376 19.10 26.72 -14.68
CA ASN A 376 19.27 26.91 -13.25
C ASN A 376 19.20 25.58 -12.48
N VAL A 377 18.36 24.61 -12.89
CA VAL A 377 18.33 23.26 -12.29
C VAL A 377 19.67 22.54 -12.46
N VAL A 378 20.26 22.63 -13.66
CA VAL A 378 21.57 22.05 -13.94
C VAL A 378 22.68 22.77 -13.17
N HIS A 379 22.57 24.08 -12.99
CA HIS A 379 23.51 24.88 -12.21
C HIS A 379 23.48 24.50 -10.72
N GLU A 380 22.29 24.33 -10.15
CA GLU A 380 22.09 23.91 -8.76
C GLU A 380 22.90 22.64 -8.45
N TYR A 381 22.81 21.64 -9.34
CA TYR A 381 23.56 20.38 -9.21
C TYR A 381 25.08 20.56 -9.21
N LYS A 382 25.60 21.49 -10.02
CA LYS A 382 27.05 21.76 -10.09
C LYS A 382 27.57 22.51 -8.86
N SER A 383 26.70 23.14 -8.08
CA SER A 383 27.06 24.00 -6.96
C SER A 383 27.12 23.32 -5.59
N VAL A 384 26.72 22.04 -5.49
CA VAL A 384 26.58 21.30 -4.22
C VAL A 384 27.50 20.07 -4.17
N ASP A 385 28.30 19.94 -3.10
CA ASP A 385 29.35 18.90 -2.92
C ASP A 385 28.87 17.60 -2.22
N THR A 386 27.58 17.27 -2.20
CA THR A 386 27.09 16.23 -1.28
C THR A 386 27.18 14.78 -1.78
N ARG A 387 27.65 13.92 -0.87
CA ARG A 387 27.43 12.47 -0.86
C ARG A 387 25.93 12.21 -0.66
N ASP A 388 25.37 11.44 -1.58
CA ASP A 388 23.95 11.15 -1.83
C ASP A 388 23.11 12.30 -2.37
N ASN A 389 22.80 12.24 -3.68
CA ASN A 389 21.40 12.42 -4.05
C ASN A 389 21.03 11.78 -5.41
N THR A 390 20.61 10.51 -5.38
CA THR A 390 20.01 9.85 -6.55
C THR A 390 18.76 10.59 -7.04
N ILE A 391 18.05 11.33 -6.16
CA ILE A 391 16.86 12.11 -6.52
C ILE A 391 17.26 13.35 -7.30
N LEU A 392 18.25 14.12 -6.83
CA LEU A 392 18.75 15.30 -7.56
C LEU A 392 19.30 14.90 -8.93
N ALA A 393 20.05 13.80 -9.02
CA ALA A 393 20.55 13.28 -10.30
C ALA A 393 19.41 12.95 -11.28
N LYS A 394 18.30 12.34 -10.79
CA LYS A 394 17.10 12.07 -11.61
C LYS A 394 16.39 13.36 -12.05
N ILE A 395 16.32 14.37 -11.19
CA ILE A 395 15.74 15.68 -11.52
C ILE A 395 16.56 16.36 -12.62
N VAL A 396 17.89 16.37 -12.49
CA VAL A 396 18.81 16.95 -13.47
C VAL A 396 18.72 16.22 -14.79
N GLN A 397 18.67 14.89 -14.79
CA GLN A 397 18.51 14.10 -16.00
C GLN A 397 17.22 14.47 -16.76
N ARG A 398 16.11 14.70 -16.04
CA ARG A 398 14.86 15.19 -16.65
C ARG A 398 15.00 16.60 -17.21
N ALA A 399 15.70 17.48 -16.50
CA ALA A 399 15.93 18.84 -16.96
C ALA A 399 16.80 18.88 -18.24
N GLN A 400 17.88 18.09 -18.28
CA GLN A 400 18.75 17.94 -19.44
C GLN A 400 17.98 17.39 -20.65
N PHE A 401 17.16 16.35 -20.46
CA PHE A 401 16.30 15.83 -21.51
C PHE A 401 15.32 16.90 -22.03
N GLY A 402 14.75 17.72 -21.14
CA GLY A 402 13.89 18.83 -21.53
C GLY A 402 14.63 19.92 -22.33
N LEU A 403 15.87 20.24 -21.98
CA LEU A 403 16.71 21.18 -22.72
C LEU A 403 17.00 20.68 -24.14
N GLU A 404 17.36 19.40 -24.28
CA GLU A 404 17.64 18.78 -25.60
C GLU A 404 16.42 18.88 -26.53
N GLN A 405 15.22 18.58 -26.03
CA GLN A 405 13.98 18.63 -26.82
C GLN A 405 13.55 20.04 -27.25
N LEU A 406 14.03 21.09 -26.59
CA LEU A 406 13.67 22.49 -26.89
C LEU A 406 14.69 23.20 -27.80
N LEU A 407 15.88 22.62 -27.95
CA LEU A 407 16.96 23.15 -28.78
C LEU A 407 17.05 22.49 -30.16
N ASP A 408 16.45 21.30 -30.33
CA ASP A 408 16.17 20.65 -31.62
C ASP A 408 14.92 21.25 -32.31
#